data_AF-A0A3M8V7I3-F1
#
_entry.id   AF-A0A3M8V7I3-F1
#
_cell.length_a   1.000
_cell.length_b   1.000
_cell.length_c   1.000
_cell.angle_alpha   90.00
_cell.angle_beta   90.00
_cell.angle_gamma   90.00
#
_symmetry.space_group_name_H-M   'P 1'
#
loop_
_entity.id
_entity.type
_entity.pdbx_description
1 polymer ?
#
loop_
_entity_poly.entity_id
_entity_poly.type
_entity_poly.pdbx_seq_one_letter_code
_entity_poly.pdbx_strand_id
1 'polypeptide(L)' 'AARQAAWALGAAQGTLSPHEPPRWPAAASQVFEPGDDLAVGQAVRQQYVAVREQTHPGAFEAQP' A
#
# COMPACT_ATOMS: atom_id res chain seq x y z
N ALA A 1 -12.08 9.65 3.39
CA ALA A 1 -13.42 10.25 3.49
C ALA A 1 -13.42 11.78 3.41
N ALA A 2 -12.76 12.53 4.31
CA ALA A 2 -12.87 14.00 4.39
C ALA A 2 -12.60 14.76 3.06
N ARG A 3 -11.51 14.42 2.35
CA ARG A 3 -11.18 15.01 1.04
C ARG A 3 -12.26 14.76 -0.03
N GLN A 4 -12.84 13.57 -0.04
CA GLN A 4 -13.91 13.20 -0.97
C GLN A 4 -15.21 13.96 -0.65
N ALA A 5 -15.56 14.11 0.63
CA ALA A 5 -16.73 14.87 1.04
C ALA A 5 -16.60 16.36 0.68
N ALA A 6 -15.43 16.96 0.92
CA ALA A 6 -15.16 18.34 0.54
C ALA A 6 -15.24 18.55 -0.98
N TRP A 7 -14.72 17.60 -1.77
CA TRP A 7 -14.82 17.65 -3.23
C TRP A 7 -16.27 17.52 -3.71
N ALA A 8 -17.02 16.54 -3.21
CA ALA A 8 -18.42 16.35 -3.58
C ALA A 8 -19.28 17.60 -3.27
N LEU A 9 -19.05 18.24 -2.11
CA LEU A 9 -19.72 19.49 -1.76
C LEU A 9 -19.36 20.63 -2.71
N GLY A 10 -18.07 20.81 -3.02
CA GLY A 10 -17.62 21.86 -3.94
C GLY A 10 -18.11 21.65 -5.37
N ALA A 11 -18.18 20.41 -5.85
CA ALA A 11 -18.77 20.08 -7.14
C ALA A 11 -20.27 20.40 -7.18
N ALA A 12 -21.02 20.04 -6.14
CA ALA A 12 -22.44 20.38 -6.00
C ALA A 12 -22.69 21.91 -5.93
N GLN A 13 -21.74 22.67 -5.38
CA GLN A 13 -21.79 24.14 -5.30
C GLN A 13 -21.23 24.85 -6.55
N GLY A 14 -20.72 24.11 -7.54
CA GLY A 14 -20.12 24.68 -8.74
C GLY A 14 -18.76 25.35 -8.53
N THR A 15 -18.11 25.11 -7.38
CA THR A 15 -16.81 25.71 -7.02
C THR A 15 -15.63 24.80 -7.38
N LEU A 16 -15.88 23.51 -7.65
CA LEU A 16 -14.89 22.53 -8.09
C LEU A 16 -15.42 21.73 -9.29
N SER A 17 -14.51 21.19 -10.10
CA SER A 17 -14.86 20.31 -11.23
C SER A 17 -15.51 19.02 -10.72
N PRO A 18 -16.59 18.52 -11.34
CA PRO A 18 -17.16 17.21 -11.03
C PRO A 18 -16.36 16.05 -11.66
N HIS A 19 -15.56 16.32 -12.69
CA HIS A 19 -14.86 15.29 -13.46
C HIS A 19 -13.45 15.02 -12.96
N GLU A 20 -12.84 15.97 -12.26
CA GLU A 20 -11.52 15.80 -11.68
C GLU A 20 -11.43 16.43 -10.29
N PRO A 21 -10.80 15.75 -9.31
CA PRO A 21 -10.55 16.33 -8.02
C PRO A 21 -9.49 17.43 -8.13
N PRO A 22 -9.53 18.45 -7.24
CA PRO A 22 -8.47 19.44 -7.18
C PRO A 22 -7.14 18.80 -6.80
N ARG A 23 -6.03 19.44 -7.19
CA ARG A 23 -4.69 19.03 -6.77
C ARG A 23 -4.52 19.24 -5.27
N TRP A 24 -4.63 18.17 -4.49
CA TRP A 24 -4.34 18.23 -3.05
C TRP A 24 -2.84 18.27 -2.79
N PRO A 25 -2.41 18.96 -1.72
CA PRO A 25 -1.05 18.81 -1.22
C PRO A 25 -0.75 17.34 -0.93
N ALA A 26 0.50 16.95 -1.22
CA ALA A 26 1.01 15.66 -0.79
C ALA A 26 0.77 15.49 0.72
N ALA A 27 0.42 14.28 1.13
CA ALA A 27 0.32 13.99 2.55
C ALA A 27 1.71 14.10 3.17
N ALA A 28 1.78 14.52 4.44
CA ALA A 28 2.99 14.32 5.21
C ALA A 28 3.30 12.82 5.26
N SER A 29 4.45 12.43 4.74
CA SER A 29 4.87 11.04 4.63
C SER A 29 6.31 10.88 5.11
N GLN A 30 6.61 9.71 5.65
CA GLN A 30 7.96 9.30 5.99
C GLN A 30 8.36 8.13 5.11
N VAL A 31 9.58 8.18 4.57
CA VAL A 31 10.21 7.05 3.88
C VAL A 31 10.99 6.26 4.93
N PHE A 32 10.81 4.94 4.94
CA PHE A 32 11.56 4.02 5.78
C PHE A 32 12.52 3.22 4.91
N GLU A 33 13.80 3.47 5.08
CA GLU A 33 14.84 2.69 4.44
C GLU A 33 15.04 1.37 5.21
N PRO A 34 15.31 0.24 4.51
CA PRO A 34 15.50 -1.05 5.17
C PRO A 34 16.63 -1.07 6.22
N GLY A 35 17.63 -0.19 6.07
CA GLY A 35 18.72 -0.03 7.02
C GLY A 35 19.49 -1.31 7.32
N ASP A 36 20.08 -1.37 8.51
CA ASP A 36 20.89 -2.50 8.98
C ASP A 36 20.05 -3.78 9.18
N ASP A 37 18.74 -3.64 9.38
CA ASP A 37 17.81 -4.74 9.59
C ASP A 37 17.43 -5.47 8.29
N LEU A 38 17.90 -5.01 7.12
CA LEU A 38 17.59 -5.65 5.84
C LEU A 38 17.96 -7.13 5.83
N ALA A 39 19.16 -7.47 6.32
CA ALA A 39 19.65 -8.85 6.35
C ALA A 39 18.79 -9.73 7.27
N VAL A 40 18.41 -9.20 8.44
CA VAL A 40 17.52 -9.88 9.39
C VAL A 40 16.13 -10.09 8.76
N GLY A 41 15.56 -9.06 8.14
CA GLY A 41 14.28 -9.15 7.45
C GLY A 41 14.29 -10.13 6.28
N GLN A 42 15.42 -10.27 5.58
CA GLN A 42 15.59 -11.32 4.57
C GLN A 42 15.59 -12.71 5.20
N ALA A 43 16.35 -12.93 6.28
CA ALA A 43 16.40 -14.22 6.98
C ALA A 43 15.02 -14.67 7.49
N VAL A 44 14.24 -13.74 8.07
CA VAL A 44 12.86 -14.01 8.53
C VAL A 44 11.97 -14.45 7.37
N ARG A 45 12.04 -13.77 6.22
CA ARG A 45 11.28 -14.16 5.02
C ARG A 45 11.67 -15.54 4.50
N GLN A 46 12.97 -15.87 4.50
CA GLN A 46 13.45 -17.20 4.11
C GLN A 46 12.92 -18.29 5.06
N GLN A 47 12.99 -18.05 6.37
CA GLN A 47 12.44 -18.98 7.36
C GLN A 47 10.94 -19.16 7.20
N TYR A 48 10.19 -18.08 6.98
CA TYR A 48 8.75 -18.16 6.72
C TYR A 48 8.44 -19.04 5.50
N VAL A 49 9.16 -18.84 4.39
CA VAL A 49 8.99 -19.68 3.19
C VAL A 49 9.26 -21.14 3.52
N ALA A 50 10.36 -21.45 4.20
CA ALA A 50 10.71 -22.83 4.56
C ALA A 50 9.60 -23.51 5.40
N VAL A 51 9.08 -22.82 6.42
CA VAL A 51 8.00 -23.35 7.27
C VAL A 51 6.70 -23.49 6.49
N ARG A 52 6.38 -22.52 5.62
CA ARG A 52 5.18 -22.55 4.77
C ARG A 52 5.18 -23.76 3.85
N GLU A 53 6.28 -24.02 3.15
CA GLU A 53 6.40 -25.17 2.24
C GLU A 53 6.36 -26.50 2.99
N GLN A 54 6.95 -26.57 4.19
CA GLN A 54 6.86 -27.75 5.05
C GLN A 54 5.43 -28.04 5.51
N THR A 55 4.68 -26.99 5.85
CA THR A 55 3.33 -27.10 6.42
C THR A 55 2.27 -27.34 5.33
N HIS A 56 2.45 -26.73 4.16
CA HIS A 56 1.50 -26.75 3.06
C HIS A 56 2.18 -27.11 1.72
N PRO A 57 2.60 -28.38 1.53
CA PRO A 57 3.28 -28.80 0.31
C PRO A 57 2.42 -28.56 -0.94
N GLY A 58 2.99 -27.93 -1.97
CA GLY A 58 2.35 -27.72 -3.28
C GLY A 58 1.29 -26.61 -3.32
N ALA A 59 0.96 -25.97 -2.18
CA ALA A 59 -0.11 -24.98 -2.13
C ALA A 59 0.24 -23.62 -2.78
N PHE A 60 1.54 -23.35 -2.99
CA PHE A 60 2.05 -22.06 -3.47
C PHE A 60 2.93 -22.20 -4.71
N GLU A 61 2.84 -23.32 -5.43
CA GLU A 61 3.53 -23.48 -6.71
C GLU A 61 3.02 -22.41 -7.70
N ALA A 62 3.95 -21.74 -8.39
CA ALA A 62 3.58 -20.83 -9.46
C ALA A 62 2.92 -21.64 -10.58
N GLN A 63 1.70 -21.27 -10.96
CA GLN A 63 1.09 -21.83 -12.16
C GLN A 63 1.98 -21.51 -13.38
N PRO A 64 2.13 -22.45 -14.32
CA PRO A 64 2.97 -22.29 -15.50
C PRO A 64 2.50 -21.15 -16.41
#